data_AF-A0A2E3R1D5-F1
#
_entry.id   AF-A0A2E3R1D5-F1
#
_cell.length_a   1.000
_cell.length_b   1.000
_cell.length_c   1.000
_cell.angle_alpha   90.00
_cell.angle_beta   90.00
_cell.angle_gamma   90.00
#
_symmetry.space_group_name_H-M   'P 1'
#
loop_
_entity.id
_entity.type
_entity.pdbx_description
1 polymer ?
#
loop_
_entity_poly.entity_id
_entity_poly.type
_entity_poly.pdbx_seq_one_letter_code
_entity_poly.pdbx_strand_id
1 'polypeptide(L)'
;MLDHLDPFRRQSVAFGLYRMLTGSRFSISVVREALSAAGLDAPHDHLSALRLHHCEPYAEMPPGFHAELASATLALFTGRPVLGDGFLKDLATAAGLRPEDAPSIQALVPFATA
;
A
#
# COMPACT_ATOMS: atom_id res chain seq x y z
N MET A 1 11.68 0.72 -5.80
CA MET A 1 10.79 -0.40 -5.36
C MET A 1 10.29 -1.21 -6.53
N LEU A 2 9.89 -0.56 -7.62
CA LEU A 2 9.28 -1.20 -8.79
C LEU A 2 10.11 -0.96 -10.06
N ASP A 3 11.38 -0.58 -9.89
CA ASP A 3 12.24 -0.05 -10.95
C ASP A 3 12.71 -1.12 -11.94
N HIS A 4 12.58 -2.39 -11.55
CA HIS A 4 12.82 -3.56 -12.41
C HIS A 4 11.66 -3.89 -13.34
N LEU A 5 10.49 -3.28 -13.16
CA LEU A 5 9.31 -3.49 -14.00
C LEU A 5 9.33 -2.58 -15.22
N ASP A 6 8.71 -3.03 -16.31
CA ASP A 6 8.45 -2.15 -17.44
C ASP A 6 7.54 -0.97 -17.02
N PRO A 7 7.61 0.17 -17.73
CA PRO A 7 6.91 1.38 -17.30
C PRO A 7 5.41 1.20 -17.07
N PHE A 8 4.75 0.39 -17.90
CA PHE A 8 3.31 0.19 -17.82
C PHE A 8 2.94 -0.67 -16.60
N ARG A 9 3.65 -1.78 -16.36
CA ARG A 9 3.45 -2.61 -15.17
C ARG A 9 3.76 -1.84 -13.90
N ARG A 10 4.88 -1.11 -13.88
CA ARG A 10 5.27 -0.26 -12.75
C ARG A 10 4.15 0.71 -12.38
N GLN A 11 3.61 1.42 -13.37
CA GLN A 11 2.54 2.39 -13.15
C GLN A 11 1.26 1.72 -12.66
N SER A 12 0.88 0.59 -13.25
CA SER A 12 -0.32 -0.16 -12.88
C SER A 12 -0.25 -0.68 -11.43
N VAL A 13 0.88 -1.28 -11.06
CA VAL A 13 1.13 -1.75 -9.69
C VAL A 13 1.11 -0.58 -8.70
N ALA A 14 1.84 0.49 -9.01
CA ALA A 14 1.90 1.67 -8.15
C ALA A 14 0.52 2.31 -7.95
N PHE A 15 -0.26 2.46 -9.01
CA PHE A 15 -1.59 3.04 -8.95
C PHE A 15 -2.56 2.18 -8.13
N GLY A 16 -2.54 0.86 -8.31
CA GLY A 16 -3.38 -0.06 -7.55
C GLY A 16 -3.06 -0.01 -6.05
N LEU A 17 -1.79 -0.08 -5.68
CA LEU A 17 -1.33 0.03 -4.30
C LEU A 17 -1.68 1.39 -3.70
N TYR A 18 -1.41 2.49 -4.41
CA TYR A 18 -1.73 3.84 -3.97
C TYR A 18 -3.22 3.99 -3.68
N ARG A 19 -4.09 3.63 -4.63
CA ARG A 19 -5.55 3.75 -4.48
C ARG A 19 -6.10 2.92 -3.33
N MET A 20 -5.53 1.74 -3.06
CA MET A 20 -5.93 0.91 -1.93
C MET A 20 -5.50 1.55 -0.60
N LEU A 21 -4.25 1.99 -0.48
CA LEU A 21 -3.70 2.54 0.76
C LEU A 21 -4.28 3.92 1.09
N THR A 22 -4.65 4.73 0.10
CA THR A 22 -5.34 6.01 0.30
C THR A 22 -6.86 5.90 0.19
N GLY A 23 -7.38 4.67 0.09
CA GLY A 23 -8.81 4.39 -0.07
C GLY A 23 -9.54 4.34 1.26
N SER A 24 -10.65 3.61 1.30
CA SER A 24 -11.44 3.39 2.51
C SER A 24 -11.28 2.01 3.15
N ARG A 25 -10.69 1.05 2.42
CA ARG A 25 -10.60 -0.36 2.82
C ARG A 25 -9.32 -0.99 2.33
N PHE A 26 -8.80 -1.93 3.11
CA PHE A 26 -7.70 -2.79 2.69
C PHE A 26 -8.17 -3.90 1.76
N SER A 27 -7.38 -4.29 0.76
CA SER A 27 -7.72 -5.42 -0.12
C SER A 27 -6.52 -6.30 -0.40
N ILE A 28 -6.47 -7.47 0.25
CA ILE A 28 -5.43 -8.47 -0.01
C ILE A 28 -5.39 -8.91 -1.49
N SER A 29 -6.52 -8.87 -2.20
CA SER A 29 -6.56 -9.18 -3.64
C SER A 29 -5.70 -8.20 -4.43
N VAL A 30 -5.76 -6.90 -4.14
CA VAL A 30 -4.91 -5.89 -4.80
C VAL A 30 -3.44 -6.16 -4.51
N VAL A 31 -3.10 -6.50 -3.26
CA VAL A 31 -1.71 -6.85 -2.88
C VAL A 31 -1.20 -8.06 -3.66
N ARG A 32 -2.00 -9.13 -3.76
CA ARG A 32 -1.63 -10.35 -4.49
C ARG A 32 -1.44 -10.11 -5.98
N GLU A 33 -2.36 -9.38 -6.62
CA GLU A 33 -2.23 -9.03 -8.04
C GLU A 33 -1.01 -8.14 -8.28
N ALA A 34 -0.76 -7.17 -7.39
CA ALA A 34 0.43 -6.32 -7.45
C ALA A 34 1.74 -7.12 -7.32
N LEU A 35 1.82 -8.09 -6.40
CA LEU A 35 2.98 -8.97 -6.24
C LEU A 35 3.19 -9.86 -7.47
N SER A 36 2.11 -10.45 -7.98
CA SER A 36 2.13 -11.27 -9.20
C SER A 36 2.64 -10.45 -10.41
N ALA A 37 2.09 -9.26 -10.61
CA ALA A 37 2.53 -8.35 -11.67
C ALA A 37 3.98 -7.87 -11.50
N ALA A 38 4.45 -7.78 -10.25
CA ALA A 38 5.82 -7.43 -9.92
C ALA A 38 6.82 -8.61 -10.01
N GLY A 39 6.32 -9.83 -10.24
CA GLY A 39 7.13 -11.05 -10.23
C GLY A 39 7.76 -11.35 -8.86
N LEU A 40 7.11 -10.92 -7.78
CA LEU A 40 7.60 -11.07 -6.42
C LEU A 40 6.88 -12.22 -5.71
N ASP A 41 7.65 -13.09 -5.08
CA ASP A 41 7.13 -14.15 -4.24
C ASP A 41 7.24 -13.72 -2.77
N ALA A 42 6.09 -13.40 -2.17
CA ALA A 42 6.03 -12.95 -0.78
C ALA A 42 5.91 -14.14 0.17
N PRO A 43 6.57 -14.12 1.35
CA PRO A 43 6.44 -15.19 2.32
C PRO A 43 4.97 -15.44 2.69
N HIS A 44 4.57 -16.71 2.66
CA HIS A 44 3.18 -17.11 2.90
C HIS A 44 2.65 -16.61 4.25
N ASP A 45 3.49 -16.56 5.27
CA ASP A 45 3.11 -16.12 6.61
C ASP A 45 2.78 -14.61 6.64
N HIS A 46 3.55 -13.78 5.94
CA HIS A 46 3.27 -12.35 5.84
C HIS A 46 1.96 -12.07 5.07
N LEU A 47 1.73 -12.79 3.98
CA LEU A 47 0.46 -12.69 3.25
C LEU A 47 -0.73 -13.18 4.09
N SER A 48 -0.54 -14.25 4.87
CA SER A 48 -1.59 -14.80 5.74
C SER A 48 -1.98 -13.83 6.84
N ALA A 49 -1.02 -13.12 7.44
CA ALA A 49 -1.28 -12.08 8.41
C ALA A 49 -2.09 -10.92 7.81
N LEU A 50 -1.67 -10.39 6.66
CA LEU A 50 -2.38 -9.29 5.98
C LEU A 50 -3.80 -9.69 5.54
N ARG A 51 -4.00 -10.97 5.20
CA ARG A 51 -5.31 -11.48 4.75
C ARG A 51 -6.41 -11.35 5.81
N LEU A 52 -6.05 -11.33 7.09
CA LEU A 52 -7.01 -11.13 8.18
C LEU A 52 -7.76 -9.80 8.04
N HIS A 53 -7.13 -8.79 7.44
CA HIS A 53 -7.68 -7.45 7.28
C HIS A 53 -8.40 -7.23 5.95
N HIS A 54 -8.67 -8.31 5.19
CA HIS A 54 -9.26 -8.16 3.86
C HIS A 54 -10.64 -7.49 3.90
N CYS A 55 -10.76 -6.41 3.15
CA CYS A 55 -11.95 -5.56 3.05
C CYS A 55 -12.36 -4.87 4.36
N GLU A 56 -11.53 -4.89 5.39
CA GLU A 56 -11.78 -4.14 6.62
C GLU A 56 -11.75 -2.62 6.32
N PRO A 57 -12.76 -1.86 6.78
CA PRO A 57 -12.75 -0.41 6.70
C PRO A 57 -11.65 0.18 7.57
N TYR A 58 -10.86 1.10 7.01
CA TYR A 58 -9.83 1.81 7.77
C TYR A 58 -10.41 2.61 8.95
N ALA A 59 -11.69 2.99 8.87
CA ALA A 59 -12.40 3.68 9.94
C ALA A 59 -12.75 2.82 11.15
N GLU A 60 -12.74 1.50 10.99
CA GLU A 60 -13.00 0.55 12.07
C GLU A 60 -11.71 0.03 12.71
N MET A 61 -10.56 0.36 12.12
CA MET A 61 -9.25 -0.06 12.62
C MET A 61 -8.79 0.79 13.80
N PRO A 62 -8.01 0.23 14.74
CA PRO A 62 -7.39 0.99 15.82
C PRO A 62 -6.51 2.15 15.29
N PRO A 63 -6.37 3.24 16.04
CA PRO A 63 -5.46 4.33 15.66
C PRO A 63 -4.04 3.83 15.39
N GLY A 64 -3.44 4.27 14.28
CA GLY A 64 -2.09 3.86 13.87
C GLY A 64 -2.02 2.50 13.15
N PHE A 65 -3.04 1.65 13.26
CA PHE A 65 -3.04 0.31 12.65
C PHE A 65 -3.01 0.37 11.12
N HIS A 66 -3.70 1.33 10.51
CA HIS A 66 -3.64 1.52 9.06
C HIS A 66 -2.19 1.82 8.58
N ALA A 67 -1.45 2.64 9.33
CA ALA A 67 -0.05 2.93 9.00
C ALA A 67 0.83 1.68 9.11
N GLU A 68 0.61 0.84 10.12
CA GLU A 68 1.31 -0.45 10.27
C GLU A 68 0.96 -1.40 9.12
N LEU A 69 -0.31 -1.51 8.76
CA LEU A 69 -0.80 -2.34 7.66
C LEU A 69 -0.21 -1.90 6.32
N ALA A 70 -0.15 -0.59 6.08
CA ALA A 70 0.49 -0.01 4.91
C ALA A 70 2.00 -0.32 4.88
N SER A 71 2.70 -0.13 6.00
CA SER A 71 4.13 -0.44 6.12
C SER A 71 4.42 -1.92 5.86
N ALA A 72 3.65 -2.82 6.48
CA ALA A 72 3.79 -4.26 6.29
C ALA A 72 3.52 -4.68 4.83
N THR A 73 2.52 -4.08 4.19
CA THR A 73 2.22 -4.33 2.77
C THR A 73 3.39 -3.93 1.87
N LEU A 74 4.01 -2.79 2.11
CA LEU A 74 5.10 -2.27 1.27
C LEU A 74 6.44 -2.95 1.53
N ALA A 75 6.63 -3.47 2.74
CA ALA A 75 7.76 -4.33 3.05
C ALA A 75 7.82 -5.55 2.13
N LEU A 76 6.67 -6.06 1.65
CA LEU A 76 6.61 -7.15 0.67
C LEU A 76 7.25 -6.79 -0.69
N PHE A 77 7.25 -5.51 -1.05
CA PHE A 77 7.79 -5.04 -2.33
C PHE A 77 9.21 -4.50 -2.22
N THR A 78 9.59 -4.00 -1.04
CA THR A 78 10.91 -3.40 -0.81
C THR A 78 11.91 -4.34 -0.13
N GLY A 79 11.44 -5.44 0.44
CA GLY A 79 12.25 -6.38 1.22
C GLY A 79 12.77 -5.80 2.54
N ARG A 80 12.30 -4.61 2.95
CA ARG A 80 12.73 -3.93 4.18
C ARG A 80 11.56 -3.21 4.85
N PRO A 81 11.62 -2.93 6.16
CA PRO A 81 10.63 -2.11 6.84
C PRO A 81 10.52 -0.74 6.19
N VAL A 82 9.29 -0.29 5.93
CA VAL A 82 9.02 1.04 5.39
C VAL A 82 8.64 1.96 6.54
N LEU A 83 9.49 2.95 6.81
CA LEU A 83 9.28 3.94 7.88
C LEU A 83 9.16 5.34 7.26
N GLY A 84 8.12 6.09 7.66
CA GLY A 84 7.92 7.49 7.28
C GLY A 84 7.02 7.70 6.06
N ASP A 85 6.88 8.97 5.64
CA ASP A 85 5.86 9.43 4.67
C ASP A 85 6.30 9.38 3.20
N GLY A 86 7.58 9.08 2.93
CA GLY A 86 8.14 9.15 1.57
C GLY A 86 7.49 8.17 0.59
N PHE A 87 7.07 7.00 1.06
CA PHE A 87 6.64 5.92 0.16
C PHE A 87 5.32 6.23 -0.57
N LEU A 88 4.37 6.96 0.05
CA LEU A 88 3.12 7.31 -0.65
C LEU A 88 3.40 8.29 -1.78
N LYS A 89 4.37 9.19 -1.59
CA LYS A 89 4.85 10.12 -2.62
C LYS A 89 5.58 9.38 -3.73
N ASP A 90 6.39 8.38 -3.38
CA ASP A 90 7.07 7.52 -4.34
C ASP A 90 6.06 6.70 -5.16
N LEU A 91 5.04 6.14 -4.50
CA LEU A 91 3.94 5.43 -5.16
C LEU A 91 3.13 6.35 -6.07
N ALA A 92 2.78 7.54 -5.61
CA ALA A 92 2.07 8.54 -6.42
C ALA A 92 2.88 8.88 -7.67
N THR A 93 4.18 9.16 -7.51
CA THR A 93 5.09 9.45 -8.63
C THR A 93 5.16 8.29 -9.61
N ALA A 94 5.35 7.06 -9.11
CA ALA A 94 5.38 5.86 -9.95
C ALA A 94 4.05 5.59 -10.66
N ALA A 95 2.92 6.01 -10.06
CA ALA A 95 1.59 5.93 -10.62
C ALA A 95 1.28 7.05 -11.66
N GLY A 96 2.20 8.01 -11.84
CA GLY A 96 1.98 9.19 -12.69
C GLY A 96 1.06 10.24 -12.06
N LEU A 97 0.92 10.22 -10.74
CA LEU A 97 0.19 11.19 -9.94
C LEU A 97 1.15 12.25 -9.38
N ARG A 98 0.58 13.37 -8.93
CA ARG A 98 1.34 14.43 -8.26
C ARG A 98 1.72 13.99 -6.83
N PRO A 99 3.01 13.93 -6.47
CA PRO A 99 3.43 13.49 -5.14
C PRO A 99 2.98 14.43 -4.01
N GLU A 100 2.75 15.71 -4.31
CA GLU A 100 2.20 16.68 -3.36
C GLU A 100 0.76 16.38 -2.91
N ASP A 101 0.00 15.60 -3.69
CA ASP A 101 -1.36 15.19 -3.34
C ASP A 101 -1.38 13.93 -2.45
N ALA A 102 -0.23 13.30 -2.22
CA ALA A 102 -0.14 12.10 -1.41
C ALA A 102 -0.24 12.45 0.09
N PRO A 103 -1.17 11.83 0.84
CA PRO A 103 -1.28 12.06 2.28
C PRO A 103 -0.04 11.55 3.02
N SER A 104 0.19 12.05 4.23
CA SER A 104 1.12 11.44 5.18
C SER A 104 0.58 10.07 5.61
N ILE A 105 1.45 9.09 5.90
CA ILE A 105 1.00 7.79 6.43
C ILE A 105 0.29 7.98 7.78
N GLN A 106 0.73 8.97 8.56
CA GLN A 106 0.11 9.34 9.83
C GLN A 106 -1.24 10.04 9.63
N ALA A 107 -1.49 10.59 8.44
CA ALA A 107 -2.75 11.22 8.06
C ALA A 107 -3.72 10.24 7.39
N LEU A 108 -3.35 8.97 7.21
CA LEU A 108 -4.24 7.92 6.70
C LEU A 108 -5.32 7.48 7.72
N VAL A 109 -5.43 8.18 8.85
CA VAL A 109 -6.58 8.09 9.75
C VAL A 109 -7.79 8.62 8.99
N PRO A 110 -8.96 7.97 9.07
CA PRO A 110 -10.16 8.62 8.61
C PRO A 110 -10.33 9.88 9.45
N PHE A 111 -10.58 11.00 8.78
CA PHE A 111 -11.34 12.06 9.42
C PHE A 111 -12.58 11.39 10.00
N ALA A 112 -12.66 11.33 11.33
CA ALA A 112 -13.92 11.13 12.01
C ALA A 112 -14.79 12.32 11.57
N THR A 113 -15.58 12.14 10.53
CA THR A 113 -16.68 13.05 10.24
C THR A 113 -17.64 12.96 11.41
N ALA A 114 -17.77 14.10 12.09
CA ALA A 114 -18.70 14.37 13.17
C ALA A 114 -20.16 14.04 12.80
#